data_AF-A0A7W1GRF4-F1
#
_entry.id   AF-A0A7W1GRF4-F1
#
_cell.length_a   1.000
_cell.length_b   1.000
_cell.length_c   1.000
_cell.angle_alpha   90.00
_cell.angle_beta   90.00
_cell.angle_gamma   90.00
#
_symmetry.space_group_name_H-M   'P 1'
#
loop_
_entity.id
_entity.type
_entity.pdbx_description
1 polymer ?
#
loop_
_entity_poly.entity_id
_entity_poly.type
_entity_poly.pdbx_seq_one_letter_code
_entity_poly.pdbx_strand_id
1 'polypeptide(L)'
;MNKQNTHLFYAFIAMIIVVASSNYLVQFPINDWLTWGALPYPISFLVTELTNRFYGPKKARRVVYAGFLLAVILSFWLAPPKIAFASGSAFLISQLLDISIFNRFRQGPWWYAPFFASCLASIVDTAIFWNIAFYGENVPLLTWAIGDFLVKLLLDVVLLLPFRLFLNRRLLSTLQRD
;
A
#
# COMPACT_ATOMS: atom_id res chain seq x y z
N MET A 1 2.34 -15.74 23.18
CA MET A 1 1.98 -14.41 22.63
C MET A 1 0.47 -14.22 22.68
N ASN A 2 -0.02 -13.04 23.08
CA ASN A 2 -1.45 -12.72 23.00
C ASN A 2 -1.92 -12.78 21.51
N LYS A 3 -3.09 -13.34 21.21
CA LYS A 3 -3.61 -13.51 19.82
C LYS A 3 -3.53 -12.22 19.00
N GLN A 4 -3.76 -11.07 19.64
CA GLN A 4 -3.64 -9.75 19.01
C GLN A 4 -2.22 -9.44 18.50
N ASN A 5 -1.18 -9.82 19.25
CA ASN A 5 0.20 -9.59 18.87
C ASN A 5 0.63 -10.50 17.72
N THR A 6 0.09 -11.72 17.66
CA THR A 6 0.34 -12.65 16.56
C THR A 6 -0.20 -12.14 15.23
N HIS A 7 -1.43 -11.62 15.19
CA HIS A 7 -1.98 -11.07 13.95
C HIS A 7 -1.28 -9.79 13.49
N LEU A 8 -0.88 -8.93 14.42
CA LEU A 8 -0.08 -7.76 14.08
C LEU A 8 1.29 -8.15 13.52
N PHE A 9 1.90 -9.19 14.08
CA PHE A 9 3.13 -9.78 13.54
C PHE A 9 2.94 -10.26 12.09
N TYR A 10 1.84 -10.96 11.78
CA TYR A 10 1.54 -11.34 10.39
C TYR A 10 1.36 -10.13 9.47
N ALA A 11 0.75 -9.04 9.94
CA ALA A 11 0.64 -7.81 9.16
C ALA A 11 2.01 -7.17 8.88
N PHE A 12 2.93 -7.19 9.86
CA PHE A 12 4.31 -6.76 9.65
C PHE A 12 5.00 -7.59 8.57
N ILE A 13 4.93 -8.92 8.67
CA ILE A 13 5.55 -9.82 7.70
C ILE A 13 4.93 -9.65 6.31
N ALA A 14 3.60 -9.53 6.22
CA ALA A 14 2.90 -9.30 4.96
C ALA A 14 3.36 -7.98 4.30
N MET A 15 3.45 -6.89 5.08
CA MET A 15 3.94 -5.60 4.57
C MET A 15 5.37 -5.71 4.05
N ILE A 16 6.26 -6.38 4.79
CA ILE A 16 7.65 -6.63 4.40
C ILE A 16 7.71 -7.39 3.06
N ILE A 17 6.97 -8.50 2.95
CA ILE A 17 6.95 -9.32 1.74
C ILE A 17 6.44 -8.51 0.56
N VAL A 18 5.30 -7.83 0.71
CA VAL A 18 4.69 -7.06 -0.38
C VAL A 18 5.62 -5.95 -0.88
N VAL A 19 6.22 -5.19 0.03
CA VAL A 19 7.14 -4.10 -0.33
C VAL A 19 8.41 -4.65 -0.99
N ALA A 20 9.00 -5.71 -0.44
CA ALA A 20 10.18 -6.35 -1.01
C ALA A 20 9.91 -6.92 -2.41
N SER A 21 8.80 -7.64 -2.57
CA SER A 21 8.36 -8.18 -3.86
C SER A 21 8.09 -7.06 -4.86
N SER A 22 7.45 -5.96 -4.46
CA SER A 22 7.19 -4.82 -5.34
C SER A 22 8.49 -4.18 -5.84
N ASN A 23 9.45 -3.94 -4.95
CA ASN A 23 10.75 -3.34 -5.30
C ASN A 23 11.64 -4.26 -6.14
N TYR A 24 11.52 -5.58 -5.96
CA TYR A 24 12.21 -6.51 -6.83
C TYR A 24 11.54 -6.58 -8.21
N LEU A 25 10.21 -6.73 -8.23
CA LEU A 25 9.44 -6.93 -9.45
C LEU A 25 9.34 -5.68 -10.34
N VAL A 26 9.54 -4.48 -9.78
CA VAL A 26 9.53 -3.23 -10.56
C VAL A 26 10.61 -3.21 -11.64
N GLN A 27 11.65 -4.03 -11.51
CA GLN A 27 12.75 -4.14 -12.49
C GLN A 27 12.34 -4.89 -13.76
N PHE A 28 11.23 -5.62 -13.73
CA PHE A 28 10.75 -6.39 -14.87
C PHE A 28 9.58 -5.66 -15.53
N PRO A 29 9.78 -5.05 -16.72
CA PRO A 29 8.69 -4.42 -17.45
C PRO A 29 7.73 -5.47 -18.02
N ILE A 30 6.44 -5.16 -17.97
CA ILE A 30 5.39 -5.89 -18.72
C ILE A 30 5.25 -5.27 -20.11
N ASN A 31 5.32 -3.94 -20.17
CA ASN A 31 5.29 -3.12 -21.39
C ASN A 31 5.96 -1.76 -21.10
N ASP A 32 5.89 -0.82 -22.04
CA ASP A 32 6.56 0.49 -21.92
C ASP A 32 6.08 1.37 -20.76
N TRP A 33 4.98 1.02 -20.08
CA TRP A 33 4.28 1.88 -19.12
C TRP A 33 3.90 1.15 -17.83
N LEU A 34 4.16 -0.16 -17.72
CA LEU A 34 3.80 -1.00 -16.57
C LEU A 34 4.92 -2.00 -16.25
N THR A 35 5.17 -2.20 -14.96
CA THR A 35 6.12 -3.20 -14.45
C THR A 35 5.40 -4.23 -13.59
N TRP A 36 6.02 -5.39 -13.40
CA TRP A 36 5.48 -6.42 -12.51
C TRP A 36 5.34 -5.95 -11.06
N GLY A 37 6.10 -4.94 -10.64
CA GLY A 37 6.03 -4.34 -9.30
C GLY A 37 4.74 -3.56 -9.02
N ALA A 38 4.05 -3.07 -10.06
CA ALA A 38 2.79 -2.33 -9.90
C ALA A 38 1.62 -3.21 -9.42
N LEU A 39 1.69 -4.53 -9.63
CA LEU A 39 0.64 -5.48 -9.24
C LEU A 39 0.61 -5.80 -7.73
N PRO A 40 1.74 -6.17 -7.07
CA PRO A 40 1.75 -6.41 -5.64
C PRO A 40 1.61 -5.13 -4.82
N TYR A 41 1.96 -3.96 -5.36
CA TYR A 41 2.02 -2.72 -4.58
C TYR A 41 0.69 -2.33 -3.91
N PRO A 42 -0.48 -2.35 -4.60
CA PRO A 42 -1.79 -2.11 -3.98
C PRO A 42 -2.12 -2.99 -2.77
N ILE A 43 -1.54 -4.19 -2.68
CA ILE A 43 -1.73 -5.08 -1.53
C ILE A 43 -1.18 -4.45 -0.25
N SER A 44 -0.21 -3.53 -0.35
CA SER A 44 0.30 -2.79 0.81
C SER A 44 -0.78 -1.91 1.45
N PHE A 45 -1.63 -1.25 0.64
CA PHE A 45 -2.79 -0.51 1.15
C PHE A 45 -3.76 -1.45 1.87
N LEU A 46 -4.10 -2.60 1.26
CA LEU A 46 -4.96 -3.60 1.92
C LEU A 46 -4.41 -4.02 3.29
N VAL A 47 -3.10 -4.28 3.41
CA VAL A 47 -2.46 -4.64 4.69
C VAL A 47 -2.59 -3.49 5.71
N THR A 48 -2.33 -2.25 5.28
CA THR A 48 -2.46 -1.06 6.11
C THR A 48 -3.90 -0.84 6.59
N GLU A 49 -4.87 -0.93 5.69
CA GLU A 49 -6.29 -0.73 5.97
C GLU A 49 -6.85 -1.78 6.92
N LEU A 50 -6.55 -3.07 6.68
CA LEU A 50 -6.93 -4.15 7.60
C LEU A 50 -6.31 -3.91 8.98
N THR A 51 -5.04 -3.53 9.03
CA THR A 51 -4.35 -3.24 10.30
C THR A 51 -5.00 -2.05 11.01
N ASN A 52 -5.32 -0.98 10.28
CA ASN A 52 -5.93 0.24 10.81
C ASN A 52 -7.34 -0.04 11.34
N ARG A 53 -8.14 -0.78 10.58
CA ARG A 53 -9.47 -1.23 10.97
C ARG A 53 -9.45 -2.03 12.27
N PHE A 54 -8.51 -2.96 12.37
CA PHE A 54 -8.51 -3.99 13.39
C PHE A 54 -7.74 -3.65 14.65
N TYR A 55 -6.74 -2.77 14.54
CA TYR A 55 -5.82 -2.43 15.62
C TYR A 55 -5.63 -0.93 15.82
N GLY A 56 -6.27 -0.11 14.97
CA GLY A 56 -6.24 1.35 15.05
C GLY A 56 -5.04 1.99 14.35
N PRO A 57 -5.07 3.33 14.18
CA PRO A 57 -4.12 4.06 13.35
C PRO A 57 -2.70 4.01 13.90
N LYS A 58 -2.53 3.97 15.23
CA LYS A 58 -1.20 3.88 15.86
C LYS A 58 -0.45 2.61 15.47
N LYS A 59 -1.14 1.46 15.38
CA LYS A 59 -0.49 0.19 15.02
C LYS A 59 -0.28 0.09 13.51
N ALA A 60 -1.22 0.60 12.70
CA ALA A 60 -1.05 0.69 11.25
C ALA A 60 0.19 1.51 10.87
N ARG A 61 0.41 2.68 11.49
CA ARG A 61 1.62 3.49 11.26
C ARG A 61 2.90 2.72 11.55
N ARG A 62 2.93 1.89 12.62
CA ARG A 62 4.10 1.06 12.92
C ARG A 62 4.38 0.05 11.81
N VAL A 63 3.34 -0.59 11.28
CA VAL A 63 3.47 -1.53 10.14
C VAL A 63 4.01 -0.81 8.90
N VAL A 64 3.49 0.38 8.59
CA VAL A 64 4.00 1.24 7.51
C VAL A 64 5.47 1.62 7.72
N TYR A 65 5.86 2.05 8.92
CA TYR A 65 7.25 2.41 9.20
C TYR A 65 8.21 1.22 9.06
N ALA A 66 7.77 0.01 9.44
CA ALA A 66 8.57 -1.20 9.22
C ALA A 66 8.72 -1.52 7.73
N GLY A 67 7.63 -1.41 6.96
CA GLY A 67 7.66 -1.55 5.49
C GLY A 67 8.58 -0.52 4.84
N PHE A 68 8.49 0.74 5.26
CA PHE A 68 9.33 1.83 4.78
C PHE A 68 10.81 1.60 5.07
N LEU A 69 11.16 1.17 6.29
CA LEU A 69 12.55 0.86 6.65
C LEU A 69 13.12 -0.23 5.73
N LEU A 70 12.33 -1.28 5.45
CA LEU A 70 12.73 -2.32 4.52
C LEU A 70 12.85 -1.79 3.09
N ALA A 71 11.90 -0.96 2.64
CA ALA A 71 11.95 -0.33 1.31
C ALA A 71 13.27 0.42 1.13
N VAL A 72 13.65 1.24 2.12
CA VAL A 72 14.93 1.98 2.11
C VAL A 72 16.11 1.03 2.04
N ILE A 73 16.17 0.01 2.92
CA ILE A 73 17.28 -0.95 2.96
C ILE A 73 17.43 -1.69 1.63
N LEU A 74 16.34 -2.22 1.08
CA LEU A 74 16.37 -2.97 -0.18
C LEU A 74 16.72 -2.07 -1.37
N SER A 75 16.26 -0.83 -1.36
CA SER A 75 16.51 0.09 -2.46
C SER A 75 17.98 0.50 -2.60
N PHE A 76 18.78 0.44 -1.52
CA PHE A 76 20.24 0.64 -1.61
C PHE A 76 20.95 -0.39 -2.50
N TRP A 77 20.39 -1.59 -2.65
CA TRP A 77 21.00 -2.69 -3.41
C TRP A 77 20.34 -2.92 -4.77
N LEU A 78 19.08 -2.51 -4.93
CA LEU A 78 18.24 -2.91 -6.05
C LEU A 78 17.89 -1.78 -7.02
N ALA A 79 18.05 -0.51 -6.63
CA ALA A 79 17.57 0.62 -7.41
C ALA A 79 18.56 1.79 -7.44
N PRO A 80 18.55 2.61 -8.51
CA PRO A 80 19.25 3.90 -8.49
C PRO A 80 18.79 4.76 -7.30
N PRO A 81 19.69 5.50 -6.63
CA PRO A 81 19.35 6.30 -5.43
C PRO A 81 18.15 7.25 -5.63
N LYS A 82 17.99 7.79 -6.84
CA LYS A 82 16.85 8.65 -7.23
C LYS A 82 15.52 7.90 -7.16
N ILE A 83 15.46 6.69 -7.71
CA ILE A 83 14.25 5.84 -7.71
C ILE A 83 13.94 5.35 -6.30
N ALA A 84 14.98 4.98 -5.54
CA ALA A 84 14.88 4.61 -4.14
C ALA A 84 14.23 5.72 -3.30
N PHE A 85 14.73 6.95 -3.45
CA PHE A 85 14.20 8.12 -2.75
C PHE A 85 12.76 8.43 -3.18
N ALA A 86 12.48 8.41 -4.49
CA ALA A 86 11.12 8.61 -5.01
C ALA A 86 10.12 7.60 -4.43
N SER A 87 10.45 6.31 -4.46
CA SER A 87 9.61 5.24 -3.92
C SER A 87 9.40 5.36 -2.42
N GLY A 88 10.48 5.58 -1.65
CA GLY A 88 10.39 5.73 -0.21
C GLY A 88 9.50 6.90 0.20
N SER A 89 9.69 8.07 -0.43
CA SER A 89 8.87 9.25 -0.17
C SER A 89 7.40 9.05 -0.56
N ALA A 90 7.16 8.48 -1.75
CA ALA A 90 5.80 8.20 -2.23
C ALA A 90 5.07 7.25 -1.28
N PHE A 91 5.68 6.11 -0.96
CA PHE A 91 5.14 5.10 -0.05
C PHE A 91 4.83 5.68 1.34
N LEU A 92 5.79 6.39 1.95
CA LEU A 92 5.59 6.89 3.31
C LEU A 92 4.46 7.92 3.38
N ILE A 93 4.42 8.85 2.43
CA ILE A 93 3.41 9.91 2.42
C ILE A 93 2.04 9.34 2.07
N SER A 94 1.94 8.48 1.06
CA SER A 94 0.68 7.87 0.61
C SER A 94 0.08 6.97 1.70
N GLN A 95 0.87 6.12 2.35
CA GLN A 95 0.40 5.23 3.41
C GLN A 95 -0.05 5.99 4.68
N LEU A 96 0.61 7.09 5.03
CA LEU A 96 0.17 7.93 6.15
C LEU A 96 -1.12 8.69 5.82
N LEU A 97 -1.27 9.12 4.57
CA LEU A 97 -2.50 9.73 4.08
C LEU A 97 -3.65 8.72 4.08
N ASP A 98 -3.41 7.51 3.58
CA ASP A 98 -4.36 6.40 3.62
C ASP A 98 -4.90 6.18 5.03
N ILE A 99 -4.01 5.99 6.02
CA ILE A 99 -4.41 5.80 7.43
C ILE A 99 -5.30 6.94 7.93
N SER A 100 -4.99 8.17 7.53
CA SER A 100 -5.69 9.38 7.97
C SER A 100 -7.08 9.48 7.36
N ILE A 101 -7.20 9.27 6.04
CA ILE A 101 -8.46 9.27 5.31
C ILE A 101 -9.33 8.10 5.76
N PHE A 102 -8.77 6.90 5.84
CA PHE A 102 -9.46 5.71 6.30
C PHE A 102 -10.06 5.93 7.69
N ASN A 103 -9.29 6.49 8.62
CA ASN A 103 -9.77 6.72 9.98
C ASN A 103 -10.88 7.78 10.04
N ARG A 104 -10.90 8.74 9.10
CA ARG A 104 -11.99 9.73 8.98
C ARG A 104 -13.29 9.08 8.51
N PHE A 105 -13.22 8.15 7.55
CA PHE A 105 -14.39 7.48 6.98
C PHE A 105 -14.75 6.15 7.67
N ARG A 106 -14.02 5.76 8.72
CA ARG A 106 -14.13 4.41 9.32
C ARG A 106 -15.53 4.05 9.82
N GLN A 107 -16.37 5.02 10.18
CA GLN A 107 -17.71 4.77 10.71
C GLN A 107 -18.78 4.63 9.62
N GLY A 108 -18.44 4.92 8.36
CA GLY A 108 -19.36 4.76 7.24
C GLY A 108 -19.52 3.29 6.79
N PRO A 109 -20.17 3.07 5.63
CA PRO A 109 -20.25 1.75 5.02
C PRO A 109 -18.87 1.10 4.87
N TRP A 110 -18.82 -0.22 4.97
CA TRP A 110 -17.58 -0.99 5.06
C TRP A 110 -16.56 -0.70 3.93
N TRP A 111 -17.05 -0.31 2.75
CA TRP A 111 -16.23 -0.03 1.57
C TRP A 111 -15.79 1.43 1.44
N TYR A 112 -16.42 2.38 2.13
CA TYR A 112 -16.12 3.82 1.98
C TYR A 112 -14.68 4.11 2.43
N ALA A 113 -14.35 3.68 3.65
CA ALA A 113 -13.05 3.91 4.22
C ALA A 113 -11.91 3.35 3.36
N PRO A 114 -11.90 2.07 2.94
CA PRO A 114 -10.83 1.55 2.11
C PRO A 114 -10.80 2.18 0.71
N PHE A 115 -11.94 2.30 0.04
CA PHE A 115 -11.98 2.82 -1.33
C PHE A 115 -11.44 4.25 -1.45
N PHE A 116 -11.93 5.17 -0.61
CA PHE A 116 -11.49 6.58 -0.70
C PHE A 116 -10.07 6.78 -0.16
N ALA A 117 -9.65 5.99 0.83
CA ALA A 117 -8.30 6.08 1.37
C ALA A 117 -7.27 5.63 0.34
N SER A 118 -7.42 4.41 -0.20
CA SER A 118 -6.53 3.87 -1.23
C SER A 118 -6.52 4.73 -2.50
N CYS A 119 -7.69 5.16 -3.00
CA CYS A 119 -7.77 5.99 -4.21
C CYS A 119 -7.01 7.33 -4.06
N LEU A 120 -7.26 8.07 -2.99
CA LEU A 120 -6.61 9.36 -2.75
C LEU A 120 -5.11 9.20 -2.41
N ALA A 121 -4.76 8.14 -1.69
CA ALA A 121 -3.36 7.80 -1.43
C ALA A 121 -2.60 7.43 -2.71
N SER A 122 -3.21 6.62 -3.59
CA SER A 122 -2.64 6.22 -4.88
C SER A 122 -2.42 7.41 -5.83
N ILE A 123 -3.28 8.43 -5.81
CA ILE A 123 -3.05 9.69 -6.55
C ILE A 123 -1.79 10.37 -6.05
N VAL A 124 -1.67 10.55 -4.73
CA VAL A 124 -0.51 11.22 -4.11
C VAL A 124 0.77 10.42 -4.32
N ASP A 125 0.69 9.10 -4.20
CA ASP A 125 1.79 8.17 -4.47
C ASP A 125 2.34 8.34 -5.88
N THR A 126 1.46 8.24 -6.88
CA THR A 126 1.79 8.35 -8.29
C THR A 126 2.39 9.73 -8.59
N ALA A 127 1.78 10.79 -8.07
CA ALA A 127 2.28 12.15 -8.25
C ALA A 127 3.70 12.30 -7.69
N ILE A 128 3.95 11.85 -6.46
CA ILE A 128 5.27 11.97 -5.83
C ILE A 128 6.30 11.11 -6.57
N PHE A 129 5.98 9.84 -6.81
CA PHE A 129 6.92 8.89 -7.41
C PHE A 129 7.37 9.37 -8.79
N TRP A 130 6.42 9.62 -9.71
CA TRP A 130 6.75 9.96 -11.08
C TRP A 130 7.46 11.32 -11.19
N ASN A 131 7.05 12.32 -10.39
CA ASN A 131 7.73 13.63 -10.39
C ASN A 131 9.18 13.54 -9.88
N ILE A 132 9.48 12.72 -8.87
CA ILE A 132 10.84 12.61 -8.32
C ILE A 132 11.70 11.65 -9.16
N ALA A 133 11.18 10.47 -9.51
CA ALA A 133 11.91 9.41 -10.20
C ALA A 133 12.40 9.86 -11.58
N PHE A 134 11.59 10.60 -12.31
CA PHE A 134 11.85 11.02 -13.69
C PHE A 134 12.02 12.54 -13.84
N TYR A 135 12.31 13.24 -12.73
CA TYR A 135 12.64 14.67 -12.79
C TYR A 135 13.80 14.91 -13.78
N GLY A 136 13.57 15.78 -14.77
CA GLY A 136 14.57 16.13 -15.79
C GLY A 136 14.76 15.11 -16.92
N GLU A 137 13.99 14.01 -16.94
CA GLU A 137 14.04 13.01 -18.01
C GLU A 137 13.04 13.36 -19.12
N ASN A 138 13.39 13.11 -20.38
CA ASN A 138 12.50 13.30 -21.52
C ASN A 138 11.70 12.02 -21.81
N VAL A 139 10.78 11.69 -20.91
CA VAL A 139 9.88 10.53 -21.01
C VAL A 139 8.42 10.99 -21.04
N PRO A 140 7.48 10.20 -21.58
CA PRO A 140 6.05 10.52 -21.58
C PRO A 140 5.43 10.36 -20.17
N LEU A 141 5.88 11.23 -19.25
CA LEU A 141 5.63 11.16 -17.82
C LEU A 141 4.14 11.01 -17.48
N LEU A 142 3.29 11.82 -18.13
CA LEU A 142 1.86 11.82 -17.88
C LEU A 142 1.20 10.50 -18.29
N THR A 143 1.55 9.96 -19.46
CA THR A 143 0.98 8.70 -19.97
C THR A 143 1.36 7.53 -19.09
N TRP A 144 2.63 7.45 -18.68
CA TRP A 144 3.12 6.39 -17.80
C TRP A 144 2.51 6.48 -16.40
N ALA A 145 2.45 7.69 -15.83
CA ALA A 145 1.81 7.92 -14.54
C ALA A 145 0.32 7.57 -14.54
N ILE A 146 -0.41 7.92 -15.59
CA ILE A 146 -1.84 7.56 -15.73
C ILE A 146 -1.99 6.04 -15.84
N GLY A 147 -1.12 5.36 -16.60
CA GLY A 147 -1.12 3.91 -16.71
C GLY A 147 -0.96 3.18 -15.40
N ASP A 148 0.11 3.51 -14.68
CA ASP A 148 0.40 2.99 -13.34
C ASP A 148 -0.77 3.26 -12.38
N PHE A 149 -1.29 4.48 -12.39
CA PHE A 149 -2.42 4.87 -11.55
C PHE A 149 -3.71 4.08 -11.86
N LEU A 150 -4.03 3.87 -13.14
CA LEU A 150 -5.23 3.11 -13.52
C LEU A 150 -5.14 1.66 -13.07
N VAL A 151 -3.96 1.04 -13.17
CA VAL A 151 -3.74 -0.32 -12.67
C VAL A 151 -3.91 -0.37 -11.14
N LYS A 152 -3.33 0.61 -10.42
CA LYS A 152 -3.52 0.74 -8.96
C LYS A 152 -4.99 0.87 -8.60
N LEU A 153 -5.74 1.76 -9.26
CA LEU A 153 -7.19 1.92 -9.01
C LEU A 153 -8.00 0.64 -9.25
N LEU A 154 -7.73 -0.06 -10.36
CA LEU A 154 -8.41 -1.32 -10.66
C LEU A 154 -8.13 -2.37 -9.57
N LEU A 155 -6.88 -2.47 -9.14
CA LEU A 155 -6.49 -3.39 -8.08
C LEU A 155 -7.09 -2.98 -6.72
N ASP A 156 -7.09 -1.70 -6.37
CA ASP A 156 -7.71 -1.20 -5.14
C ASP A 156 -9.20 -1.59 -5.07
N VAL A 157 -9.93 -1.47 -6.20
CA VAL A 157 -11.33 -1.91 -6.30
C VAL A 157 -11.46 -3.43 -6.12
N VAL A 158 -10.61 -4.22 -6.77
CA VAL A 158 -10.60 -5.68 -6.61
C VAL A 158 -10.31 -6.08 -5.15
N LEU A 159 -9.39 -5.37 -4.49
CA LEU A 159 -8.97 -5.63 -3.11
C LEU A 159 -10.03 -5.27 -2.06
N LEU A 160 -11.11 -4.56 -2.44
CA LEU A 160 -12.29 -4.43 -1.58
C LEU A 160 -12.94 -5.79 -1.26
N LEU A 161 -12.85 -6.76 -2.17
CA LEU A 161 -13.38 -8.12 -1.94
C LEU A 161 -12.66 -8.84 -0.80
N PRO A 162 -11.33 -9.05 -0.82
CA PRO A 162 -10.63 -9.66 0.31
C PRO A 162 -10.80 -8.82 1.58
N PHE A 163 -10.80 -7.49 1.50
CA PHE A 163 -11.08 -6.63 2.66
C PHE A 163 -12.42 -6.99 3.32
N ARG A 164 -13.49 -7.14 2.52
CA ARG A 164 -14.81 -7.56 3.01
C ARG A 164 -14.80 -8.96 3.64
N LEU A 165 -14.11 -9.91 3.03
CA LEU A 165 -14.01 -11.27 3.54
C LEU A 165 -13.33 -11.32 4.92
N PHE A 166 -12.26 -10.54 5.12
CA PHE A 166 -11.57 -10.46 6.41
C PHE A 166 -12.43 -9.81 7.50
N LEU A 167 -13.24 -8.81 7.16
CA LEU A 167 -14.20 -8.20 8.09
C LEU A 167 -15.21 -9.23 8.63
N ASN A 168 -15.81 -10.01 7.73
CA ASN A 168 -16.86 -10.97 8.08
C ASN A 168 -16.33 -12.11 8.97
N ARG A 169 -15.13 -12.64 8.68
CA ARG A 169 -14.52 -13.68 9.51
C ARG A 169 -14.30 -13.24 10.95
N ARG A 170 -13.95 -11.96 11.16
CA ARG A 170 -13.72 -11.43 12.50
C ARG A 170 -15.02 -11.22 13.28
N LEU A 171 -16.08 -10.73 12.62
CA LEU A 171 -17.41 -10.61 13.22
C LEU A 171 -17.94 -11.96 13.73
N LEU A 172 -17.85 -13.00 12.91
CA LEU A 172 -18.28 -14.35 13.28
C LEU A 172 -17.49 -14.91 14.47
N SER A 173 -16.19 -14.63 14.54
CA SER A 173 -15.36 -15.07 15.67
C SER A 173 -15.65 -14.37 17.00
N THR A 174 -16.31 -13.21 16.97
CA THR A 174 -16.79 -12.51 18.16
C THR A 174 -18.11 -13.11 18.63
N LEU A 175 -19.06 -13.34 17.71
CA LEU A 175 -20.38 -13.90 18.01
C LEU A 175 -20.34 -15.35 18.53
N GLN A 176 -19.31 -16.12 18.21
CA GLN A 176 -19.12 -17.50 18.72
C GLN A 176 -18.47 -17.56 20.11
N ARG A 177 -18.11 -16.42 20.72
CA ARG A 177 -17.52 -16.35 22.07
C ARG A 177 -18.50 -15.90 23.15
N ASP A 178 -19.72 -15.55 22.75
CA ASP A 178 -20.84 -15.18 23.62
C ASP A 178 -21.86 -16.33 23.64
#